data_AF-A0A938J2J8-F1
#
_entry.id   AF-A0A938J2J8-F1
#
_cell.length_a   1.000
_cell.length_b   1.000
_cell.length_c   1.000
_cell.angle_alpha   90.00
_cell.angle_beta   90.00
_cell.angle_gamma   90.00
#
_symmetry.space_group_name_H-M   'P 1'
#
loop_
_entity.id
_entity.type
_entity.pdbx_description
1 polymer ?
#
loop_
_entity_poly.entity_id
_entity_poly.type
_entity_poly.pdbx_seq_one_letter_code
_entity_poly.pdbx_strand_id
1 'polypeptide(L)'
;MNPESELIDPTPSTPEPARRRSPGGYDLPGGLDVVLAGLVGGAGVIHLALVPAHAGPGVWLDPLAFALVGWVQIALAVGLLFGGGSNVWRVGTAVVNLAVVSVWFTSVNFGLPVGVHAGEIEAVDGVGAVAAGLEIGAVVVAVLAVVLARTFRPALLLPSMAAVTALALATTAIIVPGEHNGTHDHAAAVHDDGAAHQAEMAAIDATRCDLGFNPASYWSDAVRMGVDTYAGGRMAAHAPVTAMGLVGAVDPDQGRGSPGLDSLVSATSLAEGGEGAAARLIVALAESSEEDYEAWVDWTARSTLSSVGHGAHGSHGSSPVDAAAPDDNGGHGGHAGPQPWTAMIDQSECVRLAEELELARDTALAYPTAADALAGGWVRVTTYVPGIASHYMKFSLVDGRFDITQPEMLLYDGNGPEARMVGLSYYLLHAGDAEPTQGFTGANDHYHRHIGLCNGPGGVIGDSTTSAEECAARGGRKDSNSIGWMAHAWVVPGCESPWGVFSAASPLLDRKLAEASGKNAGACSASSVRDRYDLSPGGRPATGVGESAGGG
;
A
#
# COMPACT_ATOMS: atom_id res chain seq x y z
N MET A 1 104.27 -24.32 -34.08
CA MET A 1 104.99 -23.19 -34.69
C MET A 1 104.30 -21.91 -34.24
N ASN A 2 105.07 -20.86 -33.96
CA ASN A 2 104.61 -19.48 -33.75
C ASN A 2 104.93 -18.67 -35.04
N PRO A 3 104.59 -17.37 -35.16
CA PRO A 3 103.87 -16.48 -34.22
C PRO A 3 102.39 -16.35 -34.67
N GLU A 4 101.55 -15.31 -34.52
CA GLU A 4 101.66 -13.87 -34.13
C GLU A 4 100.51 -13.47 -33.16
N SER A 5 100.23 -12.17 -32.97
CA SER A 5 99.45 -11.65 -31.83
C SER A 5 98.73 -10.32 -32.10
N GLU A 6 97.50 -10.16 -31.61
CA GLU A 6 96.89 -8.86 -31.27
C GLU A 6 95.71 -9.05 -30.27
N LEU A 7 95.18 -7.98 -29.65
CA LEU A 7 95.62 -7.37 -28.38
C LEU A 7 94.44 -6.56 -27.79
N ILE A 8 94.14 -6.64 -26.47
CA ILE A 8 93.25 -5.69 -25.71
C ILE A 8 91.73 -5.77 -26.11
N ASP A 9 90.69 -5.61 -25.29
CA ASP A 9 90.47 -5.38 -23.84
C ASP A 9 89.28 -6.25 -23.33
N PRO A 10 89.00 -6.35 -22.02
CA PRO A 10 87.84 -7.09 -21.48
C PRO A 10 86.63 -6.20 -21.12
N THR A 11 85.53 -6.87 -20.73
CA THR A 11 84.25 -6.36 -20.17
C THR A 11 83.26 -5.74 -21.17
N PRO A 12 81.95 -5.64 -20.80
CA PRO A 12 81.22 -6.34 -19.73
C PRO A 12 80.18 -7.33 -20.28
N SER A 13 79.68 -8.22 -19.41
CA SER A 13 78.48 -9.02 -19.69
C SER A 13 77.26 -8.10 -19.86
N THR A 14 76.62 -8.12 -21.04
CA THR A 14 75.33 -7.45 -21.25
C THR A 14 74.27 -8.07 -20.34
N PRO A 15 73.54 -7.26 -19.55
CA PRO A 15 72.40 -7.77 -18.79
C PRO A 15 71.32 -8.34 -19.72
N GLU A 16 70.67 -9.42 -19.28
CA GLU A 16 69.38 -9.85 -19.82
C GLU A 16 68.44 -8.63 -19.88
N PRO A 17 67.67 -8.42 -20.98
CA PRO A 17 66.83 -7.24 -21.13
C PRO A 17 65.75 -7.20 -20.04
N ALA A 18 66.02 -6.42 -18.99
CA ALA A 18 65.17 -6.28 -17.82
C ALA A 18 63.74 -5.94 -18.28
N ARG A 19 62.83 -6.89 -18.06
CA ARG A 19 61.47 -6.88 -18.59
C ARG A 19 60.74 -5.62 -18.10
N ARG A 20 60.67 -4.59 -18.97
CA ARG A 20 60.02 -3.31 -18.65
C ARG A 20 58.58 -3.57 -18.20
N ARG A 21 58.32 -3.47 -16.90
CA ARG A 21 56.98 -3.17 -16.40
C ARG A 21 56.63 -1.78 -16.88
N SER A 22 55.66 -1.67 -17.78
CA SER A 22 55.04 -0.39 -18.12
C SER A 22 54.33 0.15 -16.87
N PRO A 23 54.72 1.32 -16.33
CA PRO A 23 53.94 1.95 -15.27
C PRO A 23 52.61 2.41 -15.87
N GLY A 24 51.48 1.98 -15.27
CA GLY A 24 50.14 2.34 -15.74
C GLY A 24 49.44 1.31 -16.64
N GLY A 25 50.00 0.11 -16.84
CA GLY A 25 49.26 -1.01 -17.42
C GLY A 25 48.32 -1.64 -16.39
N TYR A 26 47.01 -1.43 -16.54
CA TYR A 26 46.00 -2.23 -15.81
C TYR A 26 45.92 -3.61 -16.47
N ASP A 27 46.38 -4.66 -15.79
CA ASP A 27 46.06 -6.03 -16.19
C ASP A 27 44.54 -6.21 -16.07
N LEU A 28 43.87 -6.55 -17.18
CA LEU A 28 42.42 -6.72 -17.21
C LEU A 28 41.99 -7.80 -16.17
N PRO A 29 40.96 -7.53 -15.35
CA PRO A 29 40.52 -8.48 -14.33
C PRO A 29 40.14 -9.82 -14.97
N GLY A 30 40.46 -10.93 -14.28
CA GLY A 30 40.07 -12.25 -14.74
C GLY A 30 38.54 -12.34 -14.85
N GLY A 31 38.00 -13.06 -15.82
CA GLY A 31 36.55 -13.14 -16.02
C GLY A 31 35.75 -13.59 -14.78
N LEU A 32 36.39 -14.31 -13.86
CA LEU A 32 35.81 -14.68 -12.57
C LEU A 32 35.82 -13.51 -11.56
N ASP A 33 36.84 -12.64 -11.57
CA ASP A 33 36.87 -11.42 -10.74
C ASP A 33 35.78 -10.43 -11.18
N VAL A 34 35.48 -10.36 -12.49
CA VAL A 34 34.36 -9.56 -13.03
C VAL A 34 33.01 -10.10 -12.55
N VAL A 35 32.80 -11.43 -12.59
CA VAL A 35 31.59 -12.05 -12.02
C VAL A 35 31.49 -11.79 -10.51
N LEU A 36 32.59 -11.97 -9.77
CA LEU A 36 32.61 -11.76 -8.33
C LEU A 36 32.33 -10.29 -7.95
N ALA A 37 32.87 -9.33 -8.72
CA ALA A 37 32.58 -7.91 -8.58
C ALA A 37 31.11 -7.57 -8.90
N GLY A 38 30.51 -8.23 -9.89
CA GLY A 38 29.08 -8.09 -10.20
C GLY A 38 28.17 -8.59 -9.07
N LEU A 39 28.47 -9.77 -8.51
CA LEU A 39 27.71 -10.36 -7.40
C LEU A 39 27.77 -9.50 -6.14
N VAL A 40 28.98 -9.14 -5.68
CA VAL A 40 29.14 -8.31 -4.47
C VAL A 40 28.70 -6.85 -4.71
N GLY A 41 28.85 -6.32 -5.93
CA GLY A 41 28.34 -5.01 -6.30
C GLY A 41 26.81 -4.94 -6.28
N GLY A 42 26.13 -5.98 -6.78
CA GLY A 42 24.67 -6.09 -6.73
C GLY A 42 24.13 -6.14 -5.30
N ALA A 43 24.71 -7.00 -4.46
CA ALA A 43 24.38 -7.03 -3.02
C ALA A 43 24.64 -5.68 -2.34
N GLY A 44 25.75 -5.00 -2.69
CA GLY A 44 26.08 -3.68 -2.18
C GLY A 44 25.07 -2.60 -2.52
N VAL A 45 24.53 -2.59 -3.75
CA VAL A 45 23.45 -1.67 -4.14
C VAL A 45 22.16 -1.96 -3.37
N ILE A 46 21.80 -3.23 -3.18
CA ILE A 46 20.60 -3.63 -2.43
C ILE A 46 20.70 -3.17 -0.97
N HIS A 47 21.83 -3.41 -0.29
CA HIS A 47 22.02 -2.93 1.08
C HIS A 47 21.97 -1.41 1.22
N LEU A 48 22.45 -0.64 0.23
CA LEU A 48 22.29 0.82 0.21
C LEU A 48 20.82 1.25 -0.03
N ALA A 49 20.07 0.51 -0.86
CA ALA A 49 18.67 0.80 -1.15
C ALA A 49 17.74 0.49 0.04
N LEU A 50 18.10 -0.47 0.90
CA LEU A 50 17.34 -0.84 2.11
C LEU A 50 17.57 0.11 3.31
N VAL A 51 18.53 1.04 3.25
CA VAL A 51 18.82 2.00 4.34
C VAL A 51 17.59 2.81 4.81
N PRO A 52 16.72 3.35 3.94
CA PRO A 52 15.55 4.13 4.39
C PRO A 52 14.50 3.25 5.08
N ALA A 53 14.30 2.01 4.63
CA ALA A 53 13.34 1.07 5.20
C ALA A 53 13.69 0.66 6.65
N HIS A 54 14.97 0.73 7.03
CA HIS A 54 15.45 0.42 8.38
C HIS A 54 15.63 1.68 9.26
N ALA A 55 15.20 2.87 8.81
CA ALA A 55 15.40 4.12 9.55
C ALA A 55 14.24 4.43 10.52
N GLY A 56 14.41 4.09 11.80
CA GLY A 56 13.39 4.30 12.85
C GLY A 56 13.60 5.55 13.73
N PRO A 57 12.55 6.16 14.30
CA PRO A 57 12.66 7.28 15.24
C PRO A 57 13.52 6.96 16.47
N GLY A 58 14.74 7.52 16.52
CA GLY A 58 15.66 7.38 17.66
C GLY A 58 16.56 6.14 17.63
N VAL A 59 16.36 5.20 16.72
CA VAL A 59 17.21 3.99 16.57
C VAL A 59 18.03 4.09 15.28
N TRP A 60 19.34 4.25 15.43
CA TRP A 60 20.27 4.54 14.32
C TRP A 60 21.19 3.37 13.95
N LEU A 61 21.15 2.24 14.69
CA LEU A 61 22.09 1.15 14.52
C LEU A 61 21.96 0.49 13.14
N ASP A 62 20.75 0.12 12.78
CA ASP A 62 20.44 -0.71 11.62
C ASP A 62 20.57 0.04 10.28
N PRO A 63 20.08 1.28 10.09
CA PRO A 63 20.30 1.99 8.83
C PRO A 63 21.79 2.33 8.63
N LEU A 64 22.56 2.51 9.71
CA LEU A 64 24.02 2.62 9.64
C LEU A 64 24.70 1.28 9.32
N ALA A 65 24.17 0.14 9.78
CA ALA A 65 24.68 -1.18 9.45
C ALA A 65 24.46 -1.51 7.96
N PHE A 66 23.24 -1.31 7.44
CA PHE A 66 22.92 -1.45 6.02
C PHE A 66 23.79 -0.53 5.15
N ALA A 67 23.95 0.74 5.53
CA ALA A 67 24.81 1.68 4.82
C ALA A 67 26.29 1.24 4.82
N LEU A 68 26.79 0.76 5.96
CA LEU A 68 28.18 0.29 6.10
C LEU A 68 28.43 -0.97 5.26
N VAL A 69 27.54 -1.96 5.32
CA VAL A 69 27.62 -3.19 4.52
C VAL A 69 27.64 -2.85 3.04
N GLY A 70 26.68 -2.03 2.58
CA GLY A 70 26.58 -1.62 1.18
C GLY A 70 27.84 -0.93 0.67
N TRP A 71 28.36 0.07 1.40
CA TRP A 71 29.59 0.77 1.00
C TRP A 71 30.84 -0.13 1.04
N VAL A 72 30.94 -1.07 1.99
CA VAL A 72 32.04 -2.06 2.02
C VAL A 72 31.95 -3.02 0.84
N GLN A 73 30.75 -3.47 0.46
CA GLN A 73 30.53 -4.34 -0.70
C GLN A 73 30.86 -3.64 -2.03
N ILE A 74 30.48 -2.38 -2.19
CA ILE A 74 30.89 -1.56 -3.34
C ILE A 74 32.42 -1.37 -3.38
N ALA A 75 33.06 -1.11 -2.23
CA ALA A 75 34.51 -1.00 -2.15
C ALA A 75 35.23 -2.32 -2.50
N LEU A 76 34.66 -3.48 -2.14
CA LEU A 76 35.15 -4.80 -2.54
C LEU A 76 34.97 -5.06 -4.05
N ALA A 77 33.84 -4.67 -4.64
CA ALA A 77 33.63 -4.76 -6.09
C ALA A 77 34.68 -3.95 -6.88
N VAL A 78 34.90 -2.70 -6.48
CA VAL A 78 35.95 -1.83 -7.03
C VAL A 78 37.35 -2.45 -6.82
N GLY A 79 37.61 -2.97 -5.63
CA GLY A 79 38.85 -3.67 -5.30
C GLY A 79 39.13 -4.88 -6.18
N LEU A 80 38.12 -5.67 -6.52
CA LEU A 80 38.24 -6.82 -7.44
C LEU A 80 38.54 -6.39 -8.88
N LEU A 81 37.89 -5.33 -9.39
CA LEU A 81 38.06 -4.84 -10.76
C LEU A 81 39.45 -4.22 -10.99
N PHE A 82 39.98 -3.47 -10.03
CA PHE A 82 41.27 -2.76 -10.16
C PHE A 82 42.44 -3.44 -9.43
N GLY A 83 42.18 -4.46 -8.61
CA GLY A 83 43.17 -5.11 -7.74
C GLY A 83 44.06 -6.17 -8.40
N GLY A 84 44.11 -6.23 -9.73
CA GLY A 84 45.04 -7.10 -10.48
C GLY A 84 44.95 -8.60 -10.15
N GLY A 85 43.74 -9.10 -9.85
CA GLY A 85 43.53 -10.50 -9.49
C GLY A 85 44.12 -10.90 -8.12
N SER A 86 44.36 -9.95 -7.22
CA SER A 86 44.88 -10.22 -5.87
C SER A 86 43.89 -11.04 -5.03
N ASN A 87 44.38 -12.12 -4.42
CA ASN A 87 43.59 -12.94 -3.49
C ASN A 87 43.13 -12.19 -2.23
N VAL A 88 43.73 -11.04 -1.88
CA VAL A 88 43.27 -10.23 -0.73
C VAL A 88 41.82 -9.78 -0.92
N TRP A 89 41.46 -9.33 -2.13
CA TRP A 89 40.10 -8.91 -2.43
C TRP A 89 39.13 -10.09 -2.44
N ARG A 90 39.51 -11.22 -3.04
CA ARG A 90 38.71 -12.45 -3.04
C ARG A 90 38.44 -12.98 -1.62
N VAL A 91 39.47 -13.04 -0.77
CA VAL A 91 39.32 -13.45 0.64
C VAL A 91 38.50 -12.44 1.43
N GLY A 92 38.70 -11.14 1.22
CA GLY A 92 37.87 -10.09 1.82
C GLY A 92 36.40 -10.23 1.44
N THR A 93 36.10 -10.46 0.16
CA THR A 93 34.74 -10.75 -0.33
C THR A 93 34.16 -12.00 0.33
N ALA A 94 34.91 -13.12 0.38
CA ALA A 94 34.43 -14.34 1.03
C ALA A 94 34.13 -14.14 2.52
N VAL A 95 34.97 -13.40 3.25
CA VAL A 95 34.79 -13.17 4.70
C VAL A 95 33.64 -12.21 5.00
N VAL A 96 33.54 -11.08 4.28
CA VAL A 96 32.50 -10.07 4.52
C VAL A 96 31.12 -10.61 4.17
N ASN A 97 30.95 -11.20 2.99
CA ASN A 97 29.65 -11.69 2.55
C ASN A 97 29.20 -12.92 3.36
N LEU A 98 30.13 -13.77 3.83
CA LEU A 98 29.78 -14.84 4.78
C LEU A 98 29.30 -14.27 6.13
N ALA A 99 29.85 -13.14 6.58
CA ALA A 99 29.39 -12.49 7.81
C ALA A 99 27.97 -11.89 7.65
N VAL A 100 27.68 -11.23 6.53
CA VAL A 100 26.33 -10.66 6.27
C VAL A 100 25.28 -11.76 6.13
N VAL A 101 25.54 -12.80 5.32
CA VAL A 101 24.68 -14.00 5.22
C VAL A 101 24.46 -14.65 6.59
N SER A 102 25.47 -14.65 7.48
CA SER A 102 25.33 -15.20 8.84
C SER A 102 24.45 -14.33 9.73
N VAL A 103 24.48 -13.00 9.57
CA VAL A 103 23.59 -12.07 10.29
C VAL A 103 22.15 -12.22 9.79
N TRP A 104 21.91 -12.17 8.47
CA TRP A 104 20.60 -12.38 7.87
C TRP A 104 20.01 -13.76 8.21
N PHE A 105 20.80 -14.83 8.11
CA PHE A 105 20.37 -16.16 8.55
C PHE A 105 20.01 -16.19 10.04
N THR A 106 20.71 -15.42 10.88
CA THR A 106 20.38 -15.34 12.31
C THR A 106 19.08 -14.59 12.53
N SER A 107 18.84 -13.47 11.84
CA SER A 107 17.64 -12.67 12.02
C SER A 107 16.37 -13.43 11.63
N VAL A 108 16.36 -14.11 10.46
CA VAL A 108 15.19 -14.87 9.97
C VAL A 108 15.01 -16.28 10.59
N ASN A 109 15.87 -16.70 11.52
CA ASN A 109 15.72 -17.99 12.24
C ASN A 109 15.68 -17.87 13.77
N PHE A 110 16.31 -16.84 14.35
CA PHE A 110 16.50 -16.71 15.81
C PHE A 110 16.30 -15.28 16.33
N GLY A 111 16.18 -14.29 15.44
CA GLY A 111 16.17 -12.87 15.77
C GLY A 111 17.55 -12.32 16.15
N LEU A 112 17.73 -11.00 15.95
CA LEU A 112 18.96 -10.31 16.35
C LEU A 112 18.89 -9.83 17.81
N PRO A 113 19.99 -9.88 18.58
CA PRO A 113 19.98 -9.44 19.98
C PRO A 113 20.00 -7.92 20.17
N VAL A 114 20.09 -7.16 19.06
CA VAL A 114 20.12 -5.69 18.99
C VAL A 114 19.53 -5.25 17.65
N GLY A 115 18.93 -4.06 17.62
CA GLY A 115 18.28 -3.46 16.44
C GLY A 115 16.91 -2.86 16.81
N VAL A 116 16.13 -2.44 15.82
CA VAL A 116 14.69 -2.14 15.99
C VAL A 116 13.89 -3.41 16.28
N HIS A 117 14.25 -4.53 15.64
CA HIS A 117 13.62 -5.85 15.77
C HIS A 117 14.33 -6.76 16.80
N ALA A 118 14.79 -6.19 17.91
CA ALA A 118 15.64 -6.88 18.88
C ALA A 118 14.89 -8.02 19.61
N GLY A 119 15.20 -9.27 19.25
CA GLY A 119 14.56 -10.49 19.75
C GLY A 119 13.36 -10.96 18.93
N GLU A 120 13.02 -10.29 17.83
CA GLU A 120 11.97 -10.67 16.89
C GLU A 120 12.57 -11.53 15.76
N ILE A 121 11.84 -12.53 15.26
CA ILE A 121 12.27 -13.32 14.10
C ILE A 121 11.76 -12.63 12.84
N GLU A 122 12.68 -12.18 12.00
CA GLU A 122 12.36 -11.48 10.75
C GLU A 122 11.72 -12.43 9.71
N ALA A 123 10.77 -11.92 8.95
CA ALA A 123 10.21 -12.64 7.81
C ALA A 123 11.20 -12.67 6.65
N VAL A 124 11.22 -13.77 5.87
CA VAL A 124 12.03 -13.86 4.65
C VAL A 124 11.41 -13.00 3.56
N ASP A 125 11.91 -11.79 3.39
CA ASP A 125 11.49 -10.87 2.35
C ASP A 125 12.13 -11.21 0.98
N GLY A 126 11.51 -10.75 -0.11
CA GLY A 126 11.99 -11.04 -1.47
C GLY A 126 13.32 -10.35 -1.83
N VAL A 127 13.62 -9.20 -1.24
CA VAL A 127 14.80 -8.38 -1.57
C VAL A 127 16.03 -8.85 -0.78
N GLY A 128 15.88 -9.13 0.51
CA GLY A 128 16.90 -9.75 1.35
C GLY A 128 17.23 -11.17 0.92
N ALA A 129 16.25 -11.97 0.49
CA ALA A 129 16.52 -13.28 -0.10
C ALA A 129 17.37 -13.20 -1.39
N VAL A 130 17.15 -12.19 -2.24
CA VAL A 130 17.99 -11.93 -3.43
C VAL A 130 19.38 -11.44 -3.03
N ALA A 131 19.50 -10.55 -2.03
CA ALA A 131 20.79 -10.11 -1.51
C ALA A 131 21.61 -11.30 -0.98
N ALA A 132 21.04 -12.10 -0.06
CA ALA A 132 21.68 -13.29 0.49
C ALA A 132 22.05 -14.31 -0.61
N GLY A 133 21.22 -14.46 -1.65
CA GLY A 133 21.54 -15.29 -2.82
C GLY A 133 22.78 -14.82 -3.60
N LEU A 134 22.89 -13.51 -3.85
CA LEU A 134 24.07 -12.89 -4.49
C LEU A 134 25.32 -13.04 -3.61
N GLU A 135 25.18 -12.86 -2.29
CA GLU A 135 26.26 -13.00 -1.31
C GLU A 135 26.77 -14.45 -1.19
N ILE A 136 25.87 -15.44 -1.07
CA ILE A 136 26.24 -16.86 -1.09
C ILE A 136 26.95 -17.20 -2.40
N GLY A 137 26.45 -16.70 -3.53
CA GLY A 137 27.12 -16.80 -4.83
C GLY A 137 28.53 -16.21 -4.81
N ALA A 138 28.70 -15.02 -4.24
CA ALA A 138 30.00 -14.36 -4.09
C ALA A 138 30.96 -15.15 -3.19
N VAL A 139 30.50 -15.68 -2.05
CA VAL A 139 31.31 -16.52 -1.16
C VAL A 139 31.77 -17.79 -1.88
N VAL A 140 30.87 -18.50 -2.57
CA VAL A 140 31.22 -19.72 -3.31
C VAL A 140 32.22 -19.42 -4.43
N VAL A 141 31.96 -18.40 -5.26
CA VAL A 141 32.84 -18.01 -6.37
C VAL A 141 34.21 -17.57 -5.85
N ALA A 142 34.28 -16.81 -4.76
CA ALA A 142 35.53 -16.37 -4.13
C ALA A 142 36.35 -17.53 -3.54
N VAL A 143 35.70 -18.48 -2.84
CA VAL A 143 36.37 -19.67 -2.29
C VAL A 143 36.89 -20.56 -3.41
N LEU A 144 36.10 -20.81 -4.46
CA LEU A 144 36.54 -21.56 -5.64
C LEU A 144 37.73 -20.87 -6.32
N ALA A 145 37.72 -19.54 -6.43
CA ALA A 145 38.81 -18.76 -6.98
C ALA A 145 40.13 -18.91 -6.20
N VAL A 146 40.06 -18.88 -4.87
CA VAL A 146 41.24 -18.99 -4.00
C VAL A 146 41.77 -20.43 -3.96
N VAL A 147 40.90 -21.44 -4.00
CA VAL A 147 41.27 -22.85 -3.83
C VAL A 147 41.67 -23.54 -5.14
N LEU A 148 40.98 -23.27 -6.27
CA LEU A 148 41.21 -23.99 -7.54
C LEU A 148 42.18 -23.28 -8.52
N ALA A 149 42.75 -22.13 -8.14
CA ALA A 149 43.65 -21.29 -8.96
C ALA A 149 44.94 -21.95 -9.51
N ARG A 150 45.18 -23.24 -9.25
CA ARG A 150 46.36 -23.97 -9.76
C ARG A 150 46.06 -25.08 -10.77
N THR A 151 44.80 -25.39 -11.04
CA THR A 151 44.42 -26.57 -11.86
C THR A 151 43.24 -26.35 -12.81
N PHE A 152 42.37 -25.37 -12.60
CA PHE A 152 41.15 -25.23 -13.41
C PHE A 152 41.31 -24.36 -14.66
N ARG A 153 40.73 -24.82 -15.78
CA ARG A 153 40.55 -24.02 -17.01
C ARG A 153 39.12 -23.45 -17.02
N PRO A 154 38.90 -22.15 -17.27
CA PRO A 154 37.58 -21.51 -17.07
C PRO A 154 36.50 -21.90 -18.10
N ALA A 155 36.85 -22.65 -19.14
CA ALA A 155 36.00 -22.93 -20.31
C ALA A 155 34.74 -23.78 -20.03
N LEU A 156 34.54 -24.30 -18.83
CA LEU A 156 33.41 -25.18 -18.49
C LEU A 156 32.35 -24.56 -17.58
N LEU A 157 32.60 -23.40 -16.97
CA LEU A 157 31.68 -22.80 -15.98
C LEU A 157 30.77 -21.70 -16.56
N LEU A 158 31.08 -21.14 -17.73
CA LEU A 158 30.20 -20.17 -18.39
C LEU A 158 28.76 -20.70 -18.61
N PRO A 159 28.52 -21.90 -19.18
CA PRO A 159 27.14 -22.38 -19.38
C PRO A 159 26.44 -22.74 -18.07
N SER A 160 27.17 -23.24 -17.07
CA SER A 160 26.61 -23.58 -15.76
C SER A 160 26.21 -22.34 -14.95
N MET A 161 27.05 -21.31 -14.95
CA MET A 161 26.69 -20.03 -14.32
C MET A 161 25.66 -19.28 -15.16
N ALA A 162 25.69 -19.34 -16.49
CA ALA A 162 24.59 -18.84 -17.31
C ALA A 162 23.27 -19.53 -16.97
N ALA A 163 23.25 -20.83 -16.63
CA ALA A 163 22.05 -21.51 -16.17
C ALA A 163 21.59 -21.06 -14.75
N VAL A 164 22.51 -20.82 -13.81
CA VAL A 164 22.16 -20.32 -12.47
C VAL A 164 21.73 -18.85 -12.50
N THR A 165 22.43 -18.00 -13.25
CA THR A 165 22.08 -16.60 -13.48
C THR A 165 20.81 -16.49 -14.34
N ALA A 166 20.55 -17.40 -15.28
CA ALA A 166 19.27 -17.47 -16.00
C ALA A 166 18.14 -18.02 -15.14
N LEU A 167 18.39 -18.92 -14.18
CA LEU A 167 17.38 -19.37 -13.22
C LEU A 167 17.00 -18.23 -12.27
N ALA A 168 18.00 -17.49 -11.75
CA ALA A 168 17.78 -16.27 -10.97
C ALA A 168 17.07 -15.18 -11.79
N LEU A 169 17.50 -14.95 -13.04
CA LEU A 169 16.85 -13.98 -13.95
C LEU A 169 15.43 -14.42 -14.35
N ALA A 170 15.15 -15.72 -14.44
CA ALA A 170 13.81 -16.24 -14.71
C ALA A 170 12.90 -16.04 -13.50
N THR A 171 13.39 -16.19 -12.26
CA THR A 171 12.63 -15.80 -11.07
C THR A 171 12.41 -14.29 -10.97
N THR A 172 13.34 -13.44 -11.44
CA THR A 172 13.08 -11.98 -11.52
C THR A 172 12.22 -11.57 -12.72
N ALA A 173 12.19 -12.36 -13.81
CA ALA A 173 11.33 -12.11 -14.97
C ALA A 173 9.84 -12.34 -14.66
N ILE A 174 9.52 -12.95 -13.53
CA ILE A 174 8.17 -13.04 -12.97
C ILE A 174 7.80 -11.75 -12.19
N ILE A 175 8.77 -10.90 -11.81
CA ILE A 175 8.55 -9.74 -10.93
C ILE A 175 9.35 -8.48 -11.35
N VAL A 176 9.44 -8.15 -12.66
CA VAL A 176 9.68 -6.77 -13.14
C VAL A 176 9.03 -6.54 -14.52
N PRO A 177 8.01 -5.69 -14.66
CA PRO A 177 7.62 -5.10 -15.94
C PRO A 177 8.43 -3.82 -16.22
N GLY A 178 9.22 -3.78 -17.30
CA GLY A 178 10.07 -2.62 -17.60
C GLY A 178 10.67 -2.58 -19.00
N GLU A 179 10.07 -1.76 -19.87
CA GLU A 179 10.54 -1.21 -21.15
C GLU A 179 11.81 -1.78 -21.82
N HIS A 180 11.67 -2.39 -23.01
CA HIS A 180 12.71 -2.39 -24.04
C HIS A 180 12.11 -2.01 -25.42
N ASN A 181 12.43 -0.80 -25.88
CA ASN A 181 12.01 -0.31 -27.19
C ASN A 181 12.96 -0.83 -28.29
N GLY A 182 12.61 -1.97 -28.90
CA GLY A 182 13.42 -2.62 -29.94
C GLY A 182 12.57 -3.40 -30.94
N THR A 183 12.50 -2.92 -32.19
CA THR A 183 11.64 -3.48 -33.24
C THR A 183 12.25 -4.74 -33.87
N HIS A 184 11.83 -5.93 -33.42
CA HIS A 184 12.09 -7.20 -34.11
C HIS A 184 10.91 -8.18 -34.01
N ASP A 185 10.41 -8.65 -35.16
CA ASP A 185 9.31 -9.61 -35.26
C ASP A 185 9.69 -11.02 -34.79
N HIS A 186 9.08 -11.50 -33.71
CA HIS A 186 8.92 -12.95 -33.45
C HIS A 186 7.58 -13.26 -32.77
N ALA A 187 6.58 -13.62 -33.57
CA ALA A 187 5.28 -14.08 -33.07
C ALA A 187 5.36 -15.54 -32.58
N ALA A 188 5.53 -15.74 -31.27
CA ALA A 188 5.31 -17.02 -30.60
C ALA A 188 5.01 -16.83 -29.10
N ALA A 189 3.92 -17.45 -28.63
CA ALA A 189 3.62 -17.75 -27.22
C ALA A 189 3.61 -16.59 -26.19
N VAL A 190 2.58 -15.71 -26.28
CA VAL A 190 2.08 -14.92 -25.12
C VAL A 190 0.55 -14.94 -25.18
N HIS A 191 -0.10 -15.88 -24.48
CA HIS A 191 -1.56 -16.06 -24.55
C HIS A 191 -2.26 -16.73 -23.34
N ASP A 192 -1.55 -17.17 -22.30
CA ASP A 192 -2.13 -18.03 -21.24
C ASP A 192 -2.41 -17.28 -19.92
N ASP A 193 -1.45 -16.49 -19.42
CA ASP A 193 -1.48 -15.93 -18.06
C ASP A 193 -2.69 -15.01 -17.80
N GLY A 194 -3.03 -14.16 -18.77
CA GLY A 194 -4.20 -13.27 -18.68
C GLY A 194 -5.54 -14.00 -18.74
N ALA A 195 -5.60 -15.19 -19.34
CA ALA A 195 -6.80 -16.03 -19.35
C ALA A 195 -6.99 -16.75 -18.01
N ALA A 196 -5.89 -17.18 -17.36
CA ALA A 196 -5.92 -17.73 -16.01
C ALA A 196 -6.41 -16.69 -14.98
N HIS A 197 -5.86 -15.46 -15.02
CA HIS A 197 -6.28 -14.36 -14.14
C HIS A 197 -7.78 -14.05 -14.26
N GLN A 198 -8.29 -13.94 -15.50
CA GLN A 198 -9.71 -13.71 -15.75
C GLN A 198 -10.60 -14.88 -15.30
N ALA A 199 -10.12 -16.13 -15.42
CA ALA A 199 -10.84 -17.30 -14.92
C ALA A 199 -10.90 -17.35 -13.38
N GLU A 200 -9.85 -16.91 -12.69
CA GLU A 200 -9.84 -16.82 -11.23
C GLU A 200 -10.77 -15.71 -10.71
N MET A 201 -10.72 -14.51 -11.30
CA MET A 201 -11.69 -13.43 -11.01
C MET A 201 -13.13 -13.90 -11.23
N ALA A 202 -13.43 -14.55 -12.37
CA ALA A 202 -14.76 -15.06 -12.66
C ALA A 202 -15.22 -16.19 -11.71
N ALA A 203 -14.29 -16.98 -11.16
CA ALA A 203 -14.59 -17.98 -10.14
C ALA A 203 -14.92 -17.32 -8.78
N ILE A 204 -14.25 -16.23 -8.43
CA ILE A 204 -14.57 -15.40 -7.26
C ILE A 204 -15.97 -14.77 -7.43
N ASP A 205 -16.26 -14.12 -8.56
CA ASP A 205 -17.61 -13.57 -8.83
C ASP A 205 -18.72 -14.64 -8.82
N ALA A 206 -18.43 -15.85 -9.31
CA ALA A 206 -19.37 -16.96 -9.26
C ALA A 206 -19.66 -17.46 -7.84
N THR A 207 -18.77 -17.21 -6.87
CA THR A 207 -18.85 -17.74 -5.49
C THR A 207 -19.07 -16.69 -4.40
N ARG A 208 -18.80 -15.41 -4.66
CA ARG A 208 -18.91 -14.32 -3.67
C ARG A 208 -20.32 -14.18 -3.10
N CYS A 209 -20.37 -13.92 -1.79
CA CYS A 209 -21.59 -13.86 -0.96
C CYS A 209 -21.81 -12.49 -0.28
N ASP A 210 -20.96 -11.51 -0.60
CA ASP A 210 -20.82 -10.20 0.02
C ASP A 210 -21.71 -9.09 -0.56
N LEU A 211 -22.18 -9.25 -1.80
CA LEU A 211 -22.84 -8.18 -2.56
C LEU A 211 -24.05 -7.54 -1.84
N GLY A 212 -24.71 -8.26 -0.93
CA GLY A 212 -25.82 -7.74 -0.14
C GLY A 212 -25.46 -6.82 1.03
N PHE A 213 -24.19 -6.68 1.40
CA PHE A 213 -23.77 -5.83 2.53
C PHE A 213 -23.72 -4.33 2.18
N ASN A 214 -23.45 -4.00 0.92
CA ASN A 214 -23.36 -2.63 0.42
C ASN A 214 -24.51 -2.34 -0.56
N PRO A 215 -24.96 -1.08 -0.69
CA PRO A 215 -26.03 -0.71 -1.61
C PRO A 215 -25.63 -0.87 -3.08
N ALA A 216 -26.61 -0.95 -3.99
CA ALA A 216 -26.36 -1.10 -5.43
C ALA A 216 -25.48 0.03 -6.01
N SER A 217 -25.64 1.26 -5.52
CA SER A 217 -24.78 2.40 -5.92
C SER A 217 -23.35 2.33 -5.41
N TYR A 218 -23.08 1.58 -4.33
CA TYR A 218 -21.69 1.33 -3.92
C TYR A 218 -20.99 0.48 -4.97
N TRP A 219 -21.63 -0.60 -5.43
CA TRP A 219 -21.04 -1.50 -6.41
C TRP A 219 -20.86 -0.87 -7.79
N SER A 220 -21.74 0.06 -8.21
CA SER A 220 -21.50 0.82 -9.46
C SER A 220 -20.22 1.63 -9.39
N ASP A 221 -20.03 2.37 -8.29
CA ASP A 221 -18.94 3.33 -8.16
C ASP A 221 -17.62 2.59 -7.82
N ALA A 222 -17.68 1.53 -6.99
CA ALA A 222 -16.53 0.71 -6.63
C ALA A 222 -15.93 -0.06 -7.83
N VAL A 223 -16.78 -0.61 -8.71
CA VAL A 223 -16.34 -1.27 -9.95
C VAL A 223 -15.80 -0.26 -10.95
N ARG A 224 -16.40 0.94 -11.07
CA ARG A 224 -15.87 2.03 -11.91
C ARG A 224 -14.48 2.49 -11.44
N MET A 225 -14.30 2.70 -10.13
CA MET A 225 -13.05 3.23 -9.55
C MET A 225 -11.94 2.17 -9.37
N GLY A 226 -12.27 0.88 -9.54
CA GLY A 226 -11.33 -0.24 -9.41
C GLY A 226 -11.04 -0.65 -7.95
N VAL A 227 -11.96 -0.36 -7.03
CA VAL A 227 -11.80 -0.60 -5.58
C VAL A 227 -12.64 -1.77 -5.03
N ASP A 228 -13.42 -2.44 -5.89
CA ASP A 228 -13.86 -3.83 -5.65
C ASP A 228 -12.71 -4.78 -5.99
N THR A 229 -12.10 -5.42 -4.99
CA THR A 229 -10.80 -6.10 -5.11
C THR A 229 -10.84 -7.60 -4.85
N TYR A 230 -9.91 -8.32 -5.48
CA TYR A 230 -9.85 -9.77 -5.50
C TYR A 230 -8.63 -10.26 -4.71
N ALA A 231 -8.81 -11.34 -3.93
CA ALA A 231 -7.76 -11.97 -3.13
C ALA A 231 -6.99 -11.00 -2.18
N GLY A 232 -7.73 -10.12 -1.48
CA GLY A 232 -7.14 -9.09 -0.62
C GLY A 232 -6.29 -8.10 -1.43
N GLY A 233 -6.87 -7.58 -2.52
CA GLY A 233 -6.25 -6.72 -3.54
C GLY A 233 -4.94 -7.18 -4.19
N ARG A 234 -4.45 -8.39 -3.90
CA ARG A 234 -3.29 -8.98 -4.58
C ARG A 234 -3.56 -9.27 -6.05
N MET A 235 -4.82 -9.55 -6.38
CA MET A 235 -5.28 -9.52 -7.76
C MET A 235 -5.91 -8.16 -8.05
N ALA A 236 -5.18 -7.32 -8.78
CA ALA A 236 -5.75 -6.13 -9.38
C ALA A 236 -6.95 -6.51 -10.26
N ALA A 237 -8.03 -5.74 -10.14
CA ALA A 237 -9.17 -5.84 -11.04
C ALA A 237 -8.75 -5.32 -12.43
N HIS A 238 -8.08 -6.17 -13.22
CA HIS A 238 -7.72 -5.90 -14.60
C HIS A 238 -9.00 -5.79 -15.43
N ALA A 239 -9.51 -4.57 -15.51
CA ALA A 239 -10.84 -4.28 -16.00
C ALA A 239 -11.03 -4.86 -17.42
N PRO A 240 -12.03 -5.75 -17.63
CA PRO A 240 -12.50 -6.10 -18.98
C PRO A 240 -13.23 -4.93 -19.66
N VAL A 241 -13.30 -3.77 -18.98
CA VAL A 241 -13.32 -2.43 -19.60
C VAL A 241 -12.03 -2.23 -20.41
N THR A 242 -11.95 -2.95 -21.53
CA THR A 242 -11.21 -2.49 -22.71
C THR A 242 -11.50 -1.00 -22.93
N ALA A 243 -10.57 -0.25 -23.52
CA ALA A 243 -10.74 1.19 -23.75
C ALA A 243 -12.07 1.54 -24.47
N MET A 244 -12.65 0.58 -25.20
CA MET A 244 -14.01 0.57 -25.77
C MET A 244 -15.14 0.95 -24.78
N GLY A 245 -15.08 0.51 -23.52
CA GLY A 245 -16.15 0.76 -22.54
C GLY A 245 -16.20 2.20 -22.05
N LEU A 246 -15.04 2.84 -21.93
CA LEU A 246 -14.89 4.29 -21.71
C LEU A 246 -15.24 5.13 -22.96
N VAL A 247 -15.60 4.50 -24.10
CA VAL A 247 -16.25 5.15 -25.25
C VAL A 247 -17.76 4.88 -25.28
N GLY A 248 -18.29 4.11 -24.31
CA GLY A 248 -19.72 3.85 -24.14
C GLY A 248 -20.39 4.85 -23.20
N ALA A 249 -19.65 5.36 -22.19
CA ALA A 249 -20.01 6.57 -21.49
C ALA A 249 -19.94 7.75 -22.48
N VAL A 250 -20.97 8.60 -22.49
CA VAL A 250 -20.92 9.88 -23.19
C VAL A 250 -20.13 10.83 -22.31
N ASP A 251 -18.82 10.92 -22.53
CA ASP A 251 -17.99 12.04 -22.08
C ASP A 251 -18.61 13.34 -22.66
N PRO A 252 -19.32 14.16 -21.85
CA PRO A 252 -20.12 15.27 -22.38
C PRO A 252 -19.22 16.35 -22.98
N ASP A 253 -18.07 16.55 -22.34
CA ASP A 253 -17.06 17.54 -22.70
C ASP A 253 -16.15 17.05 -23.84
N GLN A 254 -16.06 15.74 -24.09
CA GLN A 254 -15.14 15.07 -25.01
C GLN A 254 -13.67 15.35 -24.65
N GLY A 255 -13.31 15.06 -23.41
CA GLY A 255 -11.96 15.23 -22.85
C GLY A 255 -11.57 16.68 -22.58
N ARG A 256 -12.52 17.62 -22.58
CA ARG A 256 -12.27 19.04 -22.29
C ARG A 256 -12.50 19.44 -20.82
N GLY A 257 -13.30 18.67 -20.08
CA GLY A 257 -13.70 18.96 -18.70
C GLY A 257 -14.69 20.12 -18.56
N SER A 258 -15.41 20.12 -17.43
CA SER A 258 -16.42 21.13 -17.06
C SER A 258 -15.89 22.02 -15.91
N PRO A 259 -16.35 23.28 -15.78
CA PRO A 259 -16.05 24.10 -14.60
C PRO A 259 -16.60 23.55 -13.27
N GLY A 260 -17.60 22.66 -13.32
CA GLY A 260 -18.10 21.93 -12.16
C GLY A 260 -17.16 20.78 -11.78
N LEU A 261 -16.68 20.02 -12.77
CA LEU A 261 -15.64 19.01 -12.59
C LEU A 261 -14.35 19.63 -12.02
N ASP A 262 -13.87 20.74 -12.58
CA ASP A 262 -12.69 21.48 -12.06
C ASP A 262 -12.86 21.84 -10.57
N SER A 263 -14.09 22.23 -10.17
CA SER A 263 -14.43 22.56 -8.78
C SER A 263 -14.43 21.33 -7.88
N LEU A 264 -14.96 20.19 -8.34
CA LEU A 264 -14.97 18.93 -7.59
C LEU A 264 -13.56 18.33 -7.46
N VAL A 265 -12.75 18.36 -8.53
CA VAL A 265 -11.33 17.95 -8.52
C VAL A 265 -10.54 18.79 -7.52
N SER A 266 -10.68 20.11 -7.58
CA SER A 266 -10.06 21.05 -6.62
C SER A 266 -10.50 20.78 -5.17
N ALA A 267 -11.79 20.53 -4.94
CA ALA A 267 -12.30 20.15 -3.62
C ALA A 267 -11.76 18.77 -3.16
N THR A 268 -11.49 17.85 -4.08
CA THR A 268 -10.94 16.51 -3.79
C THR A 268 -9.49 16.62 -3.34
N SER A 269 -8.62 17.29 -4.10
CA SER A 269 -7.23 17.53 -3.69
C SER A 269 -7.09 18.37 -2.42
N LEU A 270 -8.13 19.13 -2.03
CA LEU A 270 -8.16 19.84 -0.75
C LEU A 270 -8.65 18.96 0.41
N ALA A 271 -9.37 17.86 0.18
CA ALA A 271 -9.90 16.98 1.22
C ALA A 271 -8.80 16.26 2.01
N GLU A 272 -7.69 15.95 1.36
CA GLU A 272 -6.42 15.48 1.95
C GLU A 272 -5.84 16.48 2.98
N GLY A 273 -6.33 17.73 3.01
CA GLY A 273 -5.93 18.77 3.97
C GLY A 273 -6.65 18.76 5.33
N GLY A 274 -7.36 17.68 5.67
CA GLY A 274 -7.98 17.46 6.99
C GLY A 274 -9.52 17.44 6.97
N GLU A 275 -10.11 17.07 8.11
CA GLU A 275 -11.54 16.75 8.25
C GLU A 275 -12.45 17.89 7.81
N GLY A 276 -12.11 19.13 8.20
CA GLY A 276 -12.84 20.32 7.79
C GLY A 276 -12.84 20.57 6.28
N ALA A 277 -11.90 19.98 5.53
CA ALA A 277 -11.83 20.03 4.08
C ALA A 277 -12.58 18.88 3.40
N ALA A 278 -12.45 17.64 3.92
CA ALA A 278 -13.29 16.51 3.49
C ALA A 278 -14.79 16.83 3.64
N ALA A 279 -15.19 17.51 4.72
CA ALA A 279 -16.55 18.02 4.91
C ALA A 279 -17.01 19.01 3.82
N ARG A 280 -16.09 19.80 3.24
CA ARG A 280 -16.39 20.70 2.13
C ARG A 280 -16.54 19.96 0.80
N LEU A 281 -15.82 18.86 0.60
CA LEU A 281 -16.00 17.99 -0.56
C LEU A 281 -17.38 17.30 -0.54
N ILE A 282 -17.81 16.76 0.61
CA ILE A 282 -19.18 16.19 0.77
C ILE A 282 -20.24 17.22 0.39
N VAL A 283 -20.09 18.46 0.85
CA VAL A 283 -20.97 19.57 0.47
C VAL A 283 -20.91 19.88 -1.02
N ALA A 284 -19.73 19.92 -1.64
CA ALA A 284 -19.58 20.21 -3.07
C ALA A 284 -20.19 19.10 -3.94
N LEU A 285 -20.00 17.83 -3.59
CA LEU A 285 -20.64 16.68 -4.23
C LEU A 285 -22.17 16.70 -4.05
N ALA A 286 -22.67 17.17 -2.90
CA ALA A 286 -24.10 17.30 -2.65
C ALA A 286 -24.76 18.50 -3.38
N GLU A 287 -23.97 19.53 -3.69
CA GLU A 287 -24.41 20.72 -4.45
C GLU A 287 -24.16 20.60 -5.96
N SER A 288 -23.47 19.56 -6.43
CA SER A 288 -23.16 19.32 -7.85
C SER A 288 -24.38 18.93 -8.68
N SER A 289 -24.28 19.09 -10.00
CA SER A 289 -25.17 18.39 -10.92
C SER A 289 -24.87 16.88 -10.93
N GLU A 290 -25.78 16.11 -11.52
CA GLU A 290 -25.59 14.67 -11.80
C GLU A 290 -24.48 14.45 -12.85
N GLU A 291 -24.43 15.33 -13.87
CA GLU A 291 -23.41 15.33 -14.92
C GLU A 291 -21.99 15.59 -14.36
N ASP A 292 -21.85 16.57 -13.46
CA ASP A 292 -20.57 16.84 -12.78
C ASP A 292 -20.19 15.73 -11.79
N TYR A 293 -21.16 15.07 -11.13
CA TYR A 293 -20.89 13.93 -10.24
C TYR A 293 -20.39 12.73 -11.02
N GLU A 294 -21.08 12.34 -12.09
CA GLU A 294 -20.65 11.23 -12.95
C GLU A 294 -19.26 11.52 -13.54
N ALA A 295 -19.03 12.75 -14.03
CA ALA A 295 -17.71 13.17 -14.54
C ALA A 295 -16.61 13.13 -13.46
N TRP A 296 -16.94 13.41 -12.19
CA TRP A 296 -16.01 13.29 -11.05
C TRP A 296 -15.74 11.83 -10.68
N VAL A 297 -16.74 10.95 -10.71
CA VAL A 297 -16.54 9.50 -10.52
C VAL A 297 -15.59 8.96 -11.58
N ASP A 298 -15.84 9.33 -12.84
CA ASP A 298 -15.04 8.96 -14.02
C ASP A 298 -13.62 9.53 -13.96
N TRP A 299 -13.44 10.77 -13.46
CA TRP A 299 -12.12 11.36 -13.23
C TRP A 299 -11.36 10.66 -12.09
N THR A 300 -12.05 10.31 -11.01
CA THR A 300 -11.47 9.60 -9.86
C THR A 300 -10.98 8.21 -10.29
N ALA A 301 -11.81 7.47 -11.03
CA ALA A 301 -11.47 6.20 -11.65
C ALA A 301 -10.25 6.29 -12.59
N ARG A 302 -10.18 7.32 -13.44
CA ARG A 302 -9.01 7.55 -14.31
C ARG A 302 -7.75 7.87 -13.48
N SER A 303 -7.89 8.56 -12.35
CA SER A 303 -6.78 8.90 -11.46
C SER A 303 -6.26 7.68 -10.68
N THR A 304 -7.12 6.82 -10.13
CA THR A 304 -6.70 5.57 -9.48
C THR A 304 -6.07 4.61 -10.49
N LEU A 305 -6.65 4.43 -11.68
CA LEU A 305 -6.02 3.63 -12.74
C LEU A 305 -4.66 4.22 -13.19
N SER A 306 -4.52 5.54 -13.20
CA SER A 306 -3.26 6.20 -13.53
C SER A 306 -2.18 6.03 -12.46
N SER A 307 -2.53 5.96 -11.17
CA SER A 307 -1.56 5.68 -10.11
C SER A 307 -1.05 4.24 -10.18
N VAL A 308 -1.93 3.26 -10.44
CA VAL A 308 -1.54 1.86 -10.71
C VAL A 308 -0.61 1.78 -11.93
N GLY A 309 -0.84 2.59 -12.97
CA GLY A 309 0.05 2.71 -14.13
C GLY A 309 1.38 3.43 -13.89
N HIS A 310 1.53 4.19 -12.80
CA HIS A 310 2.73 5.01 -12.49
C HIS A 310 3.42 4.63 -11.17
N GLY A 311 3.19 3.42 -10.67
CA GLY A 311 3.73 2.87 -9.40
C GLY A 311 5.26 2.78 -9.26
N ALA A 312 6.03 3.43 -10.14
CA ALA A 312 7.47 3.63 -10.02
C ALA A 312 7.86 4.93 -9.27
N HIS A 313 6.97 5.94 -9.20
CA HIS A 313 7.30 7.27 -8.69
C HIS A 313 6.24 7.92 -7.76
N GLY A 314 6.15 7.42 -6.53
CA GLY A 314 6.08 8.32 -5.37
C GLY A 314 4.72 8.96 -5.01
N SER A 315 3.59 8.30 -5.27
CA SER A 315 2.33 8.56 -4.56
C SER A 315 1.95 7.36 -3.69
N HIS A 316 1.42 7.64 -2.49
CA HIS A 316 1.02 6.61 -1.54
C HIS A 316 -0.30 5.96 -1.98
N GLY A 317 -0.22 4.86 -2.74
CA GLY A 317 -1.33 3.95 -2.96
C GLY A 317 -1.17 2.74 -2.04
N SER A 318 -1.99 2.65 -0.99
CA SER A 318 -1.92 1.61 0.04
C SER A 318 -2.04 0.21 -0.56
N SER A 319 -1.12 -0.69 -0.24
CA SER A 319 -1.31 -2.10 -0.56
C SER A 319 -2.22 -2.72 0.53
N PRO A 320 -3.26 -3.51 0.18
CA PRO A 320 -4.14 -4.17 1.16
C PRO A 320 -3.49 -5.33 1.95
N VAL A 321 -2.17 -5.26 2.12
CA VAL A 321 -1.33 -6.10 2.99
C VAL A 321 -0.37 -5.27 3.84
N ASP A 322 -0.35 -3.94 3.69
CA ASP A 322 0.42 -3.03 4.53
C ASP A 322 -0.29 -2.89 5.88
N ALA A 323 0.07 -3.75 6.84
CA ALA A 323 -0.56 -3.81 8.17
C ALA A 323 -0.37 -2.56 9.07
N ALA A 324 0.28 -1.52 8.54
CA ALA A 324 0.22 -0.16 9.05
C ALA A 324 -0.86 0.61 8.28
N ALA A 325 -2.07 0.64 8.83
CA ALA A 325 -3.11 1.54 8.32
C ALA A 325 -2.55 2.98 8.33
N PRO A 326 -2.76 3.76 7.24
CA PRO A 326 -2.15 5.07 7.10
C PRO A 326 -2.39 5.98 8.31
N ASP A 327 -1.43 6.86 8.61
CA ASP A 327 -1.68 8.00 9.49
C ASP A 327 -2.51 9.03 8.72
N ASP A 328 -3.80 8.73 8.55
CA ASP A 328 -4.75 9.43 7.69
C ASP A 328 -5.32 10.72 8.30
N ASN A 329 -4.37 11.56 8.72
CA ASN A 329 -4.50 13.01 8.88
C ASN A 329 -5.25 13.69 7.69
N GLY A 330 -5.28 13.03 6.52
CA GLY A 330 -6.06 13.39 5.33
C GLY A 330 -7.56 13.11 5.44
N GLY A 331 -8.25 13.81 6.34
CA GLY A 331 -9.71 13.94 6.29
C GLY A 331 -10.50 12.89 7.07
N HIS A 332 -11.69 12.55 6.56
CA HIS A 332 -12.58 11.56 7.19
C HIS A 332 -12.18 10.14 6.76
N GLY A 333 -11.01 9.66 7.19
CA GLY A 333 -10.52 8.32 6.87
C GLY A 333 -9.85 8.17 5.49
N GLY A 334 -8.96 9.11 5.13
CA GLY A 334 -8.00 8.95 4.03
C GLY A 334 -8.49 9.08 2.58
N HIS A 335 -9.72 8.66 2.26
CA HIS A 335 -10.22 8.66 0.87
C HIS A 335 -11.66 9.20 0.73
N ALA A 336 -11.95 9.76 -0.45
CA ALA A 336 -13.27 10.24 -0.83
C ALA A 336 -13.81 9.45 -2.02
N GLY A 337 -14.95 8.79 -1.82
CA GLY A 337 -15.48 7.78 -2.75
C GLY A 337 -15.74 6.46 -2.02
N PRO A 338 -16.14 5.41 -2.75
CA PRO A 338 -16.29 4.06 -2.23
C PRO A 338 -15.00 3.58 -1.54
N GLN A 339 -15.13 3.03 -0.33
CA GLN A 339 -14.03 2.36 0.34
C GLN A 339 -13.56 1.14 -0.47
N PRO A 340 -12.27 0.77 -0.41
CA PRO A 340 -11.82 -0.53 -0.88
C PRO A 340 -12.56 -1.69 -0.22
N TRP A 341 -12.80 -2.76 -0.97
CA TRP A 341 -13.44 -3.97 -0.47
C TRP A 341 -12.75 -5.21 -0.99
N THR A 342 -12.56 -6.19 -0.10
CA THR A 342 -12.08 -7.54 -0.42
C THR A 342 -13.27 -8.47 -0.60
N ALA A 343 -13.42 -9.02 -1.80
CA ALA A 343 -14.52 -9.92 -2.14
C ALA A 343 -14.57 -11.16 -1.23
N MET A 344 -15.68 -11.35 -0.49
CA MET A 344 -15.83 -12.46 0.46
C MET A 344 -16.48 -13.68 -0.22
N ILE A 345 -15.80 -14.83 -0.14
CA ILE A 345 -16.24 -16.09 -0.75
C ILE A 345 -16.58 -17.20 0.28
N ASP A 346 -16.11 -17.10 1.52
CA ASP A 346 -16.50 -18.05 2.56
C ASP A 346 -17.92 -17.74 3.06
N GLN A 347 -18.81 -18.71 2.83
CA GLN A 347 -20.23 -18.56 3.15
C GLN A 347 -20.50 -18.48 4.66
N SER A 348 -19.60 -19.01 5.50
CA SER A 348 -19.72 -18.94 6.96
C SER A 348 -19.29 -17.58 7.51
N GLU A 349 -18.27 -16.96 6.89
CA GLU A 349 -17.89 -15.56 7.18
C GLU A 349 -19.00 -14.60 6.75
N CYS A 350 -19.55 -14.76 5.54
CA CYS A 350 -20.70 -13.97 5.09
C CYS A 350 -21.94 -14.14 6.00
N VAL A 351 -22.28 -15.37 6.42
CA VAL A 351 -23.41 -15.58 7.34
C VAL A 351 -23.14 -14.91 8.69
N ARG A 352 -21.92 -15.00 9.23
CA ARG A 352 -21.57 -14.34 10.48
C ARG A 352 -21.64 -12.81 10.35
N LEU A 353 -21.06 -12.24 9.30
CA LEU A 353 -21.08 -10.79 9.07
C LEU A 353 -22.52 -10.24 8.97
N ALA A 354 -23.45 -11.03 8.38
CA ALA A 354 -24.86 -10.68 8.37
C ALA A 354 -25.49 -10.64 9.77
N GLU A 355 -25.20 -11.63 10.63
CA GLU A 355 -25.64 -11.65 12.03
C GLU A 355 -25.07 -10.46 12.83
N GLU A 356 -23.81 -10.10 12.58
CA GLU A 356 -23.11 -9.01 13.27
C GLU A 356 -23.62 -7.63 12.84
N LEU A 357 -23.91 -7.43 11.55
CA LEU A 357 -24.52 -6.20 11.04
C LEU A 357 -26.00 -6.06 11.47
N GLU A 358 -26.73 -7.16 11.67
CA GLU A 358 -28.06 -7.15 12.28
C GLU A 358 -27.99 -6.77 13.78
N LEU A 359 -27.03 -7.33 14.53
CA LEU A 359 -26.80 -7.00 15.94
C LEU A 359 -26.36 -5.54 16.15
N ALA A 360 -25.51 -5.01 15.26
CA ALA A 360 -25.16 -3.60 15.21
C ALA A 360 -26.38 -2.72 14.91
N ARG A 361 -27.25 -3.12 13.96
CA ARG A 361 -28.50 -2.41 13.64
C ARG A 361 -29.45 -2.34 14.82
N ASP A 362 -29.69 -3.45 15.50
CA ASP A 362 -30.55 -3.48 16.70
C ASP A 362 -29.99 -2.59 17.82
N THR A 363 -28.66 -2.58 17.99
CA THR A 363 -27.96 -1.71 18.95
C THR A 363 -28.14 -0.23 18.60
N ALA A 364 -28.07 0.15 17.32
CA ALA A 364 -28.33 1.52 16.86
C ALA A 364 -29.81 1.92 17.05
N LEU A 365 -30.74 1.04 16.68
CA LEU A 365 -32.18 1.31 16.75
C LEU A 365 -32.72 1.38 18.19
N ALA A 366 -31.97 0.89 19.19
CA ALA A 366 -32.26 1.07 20.60
C ALA A 366 -32.13 2.53 21.10
N TYR A 367 -31.40 3.38 20.37
CA TYR A 367 -31.18 4.80 20.70
C TYR A 367 -31.62 5.73 19.55
N PRO A 368 -32.92 5.76 19.19
CA PRO A 368 -33.39 6.37 17.94
C PRO A 368 -33.22 7.90 17.86
N THR A 369 -33.03 8.58 19.00
CA THR A 369 -32.72 10.02 19.07
C THR A 369 -31.49 10.33 19.92
N ALA A 370 -30.87 11.49 19.69
CA ALA A 370 -29.76 11.98 20.51
C ALA A 370 -30.16 12.22 21.98
N ALA A 371 -31.45 12.46 22.26
CA ALA A 371 -31.98 12.48 23.63
C ALA A 371 -31.87 11.11 24.32
N ASP A 372 -32.07 10.01 23.60
CA ASP A 372 -31.93 8.65 24.12
C ASP A 372 -30.45 8.34 24.41
N ALA A 373 -29.52 8.76 23.55
CA ALA A 373 -28.08 8.66 23.80
C ALA A 373 -27.65 9.42 25.07
N LEU A 374 -28.12 10.67 25.22
CA LEU A 374 -27.87 11.49 26.41
C LEU A 374 -28.45 10.86 27.68
N ALA A 375 -29.63 10.25 27.61
CA ALA A 375 -30.23 9.50 28.72
C ALA A 375 -29.47 8.19 29.03
N GLY A 376 -28.90 7.54 28.01
CA GLY A 376 -28.06 6.35 28.12
C GLY A 376 -26.62 6.60 28.59
N GLY A 377 -26.23 7.86 28.79
CA GLY A 377 -24.92 8.28 29.29
C GLY A 377 -23.84 8.51 28.23
N TRP A 378 -24.19 8.56 26.94
CA TRP A 378 -23.31 9.10 25.90
C TRP A 378 -23.34 10.63 25.96
N VAL A 379 -22.24 11.30 25.59
CA VAL A 379 -22.13 12.78 25.55
C VAL A 379 -21.60 13.22 24.19
N ARG A 380 -22.10 14.33 23.64
CA ARG A 380 -21.62 14.81 22.34
C ARG A 380 -20.16 15.25 22.42
N VAL A 381 -19.31 14.64 21.59
CA VAL A 381 -17.89 14.99 21.42
C VAL A 381 -17.62 15.71 20.10
N THR A 382 -18.44 15.50 19.07
CA THR A 382 -18.30 16.20 17.78
C THR A 382 -19.66 16.73 17.35
N THR A 383 -19.74 18.01 17.00
CA THR A 383 -20.95 18.56 16.34
C THR A 383 -21.12 17.97 14.95
N TYR A 384 -22.31 18.07 14.36
CA TYR A 384 -22.54 17.59 13.00
C TYR A 384 -21.54 18.19 12.00
N VAL A 385 -20.75 17.31 11.37
CA VAL A 385 -19.87 17.62 10.25
C VAL A 385 -20.37 16.84 9.03
N PRO A 386 -20.58 17.48 7.87
CA PRO A 386 -20.97 16.77 6.65
C PRO A 386 -20.02 15.62 6.31
N GLY A 387 -20.57 14.45 6.02
CA GLY A 387 -19.83 13.21 5.80
C GLY A 387 -19.79 12.26 7.00
N ILE A 388 -19.74 12.77 8.24
CA ILE A 388 -19.55 11.94 9.44
C ILE A 388 -20.62 12.14 10.53
N ALA A 389 -21.58 13.04 10.30
CA ALA A 389 -22.65 13.37 11.23
C ALA A 389 -22.14 13.93 12.58
N SER A 390 -22.97 13.89 13.64
CA SER A 390 -22.58 14.31 14.99
C SER A 390 -22.31 13.11 15.89
N HIS A 391 -21.23 13.16 16.68
CA HIS A 391 -20.74 12.02 17.45
C HIS A 391 -21.06 12.18 18.93
N TYR A 392 -21.73 11.18 19.50
CA TYR A 392 -22.00 11.08 20.93
C TYR A 392 -21.22 9.88 21.48
N MET A 393 -20.25 10.13 22.34
CA MET A 393 -19.30 9.13 22.87
C MET A 393 -19.61 8.76 24.32
N LYS A 394 -19.39 7.50 24.69
CA LYS A 394 -19.53 7.00 26.07
C LYS A 394 -18.19 6.51 26.60
N PHE A 395 -17.50 7.43 27.27
CA PHE A 395 -16.17 7.22 27.86
C PHE A 395 -16.04 6.04 28.86
N SER A 396 -17.15 5.40 29.28
CA SER A 396 -17.12 4.18 30.09
C SER A 396 -17.02 2.88 29.27
N LEU A 397 -17.06 2.98 27.94
CA LEU A 397 -16.88 1.85 27.00
C LEU A 397 -15.52 1.91 26.30
N VAL A 398 -14.91 3.10 26.24
CA VAL A 398 -13.62 3.36 25.58
C VAL A 398 -12.48 2.60 26.27
N ASP A 399 -12.22 1.39 25.79
CA ASP A 399 -11.07 0.57 26.14
C ASP A 399 -10.40 -0.03 24.87
N GLY A 400 -9.71 -1.18 24.97
CA GLY A 400 -8.97 -1.81 23.88
C GLY A 400 -9.67 -3.03 23.25
N ARG A 401 -10.97 -3.23 23.49
CA ARG A 401 -11.74 -4.40 23.04
C ARG A 401 -12.90 -3.98 22.13
N PHE A 402 -13.05 -4.68 21.00
CA PHE A 402 -14.25 -4.58 20.17
C PHE A 402 -15.45 -5.32 20.78
N ASP A 403 -16.63 -4.69 20.78
CA ASP A 403 -17.91 -5.34 21.11
C ASP A 403 -19.07 -4.68 20.33
N ILE A 404 -19.64 -5.42 19.38
CA ILE A 404 -20.72 -4.98 18.48
C ILE A 404 -21.93 -4.40 19.24
N THR A 405 -22.18 -4.88 20.47
CA THR A 405 -23.33 -4.44 21.27
C THR A 405 -23.04 -3.21 22.14
N GLN A 406 -21.79 -2.77 22.24
CA GLN A 406 -21.34 -1.66 23.08
C GLN A 406 -20.50 -0.63 22.29
N PRO A 407 -20.98 -0.09 21.15
CA PRO A 407 -20.27 0.94 20.40
C PRO A 407 -19.98 2.17 21.26
N GLU A 408 -18.72 2.60 21.26
CA GLU A 408 -18.28 3.77 22.02
C GLU A 408 -18.94 5.04 21.53
N MET A 409 -19.30 5.10 20.24
CA MET A 409 -19.94 6.26 19.61
C MET A 409 -21.26 5.94 18.88
N LEU A 410 -22.23 6.83 19.08
CA LEU A 410 -23.52 6.87 18.40
C LEU A 410 -23.58 8.09 17.48
N LEU A 411 -24.00 7.92 16.22
CA LEU A 411 -23.97 8.96 15.19
C LEU A 411 -25.37 9.49 14.86
N TYR A 412 -25.54 10.80 14.91
CA TYR A 412 -26.86 11.47 14.75
C TYR A 412 -26.87 12.56 13.69
N ASP A 413 -27.98 12.65 12.95
CA ASP A 413 -28.22 13.54 11.80
C ASP A 413 -28.16 15.05 12.08
N GLY A 414 -27.90 15.48 13.32
CA GLY A 414 -27.79 16.88 13.70
C GLY A 414 -27.52 17.10 15.18
N ASN A 415 -27.48 18.38 15.57
CA ASN A 415 -27.00 18.79 16.90
C ASN A 415 -28.10 18.93 17.98
N GLY A 416 -29.36 18.68 17.65
CA GLY A 416 -30.50 18.78 18.56
C GLY A 416 -30.79 17.48 19.33
N PRO A 417 -31.59 17.51 20.41
CA PRO A 417 -32.00 16.28 21.11
C PRO A 417 -32.86 15.36 20.22
N GLU A 418 -33.69 15.94 19.35
CA GLU A 418 -34.53 15.21 18.39
C GLU A 418 -33.75 14.66 17.18
N ALA A 419 -32.43 14.88 17.11
CA ALA A 419 -31.61 14.39 16.00
C ALA A 419 -31.68 12.87 15.92
N ARG A 420 -31.74 12.34 14.69
CA ARG A 420 -32.10 10.95 14.40
C ARG A 420 -30.85 10.09 14.18
N MET A 421 -30.89 8.86 14.67
CA MET A 421 -29.80 7.88 14.51
C MET A 421 -29.49 7.65 13.02
N VAL A 422 -28.20 7.65 12.64
CA VAL A 422 -27.75 7.39 11.26
C VAL A 422 -26.66 6.32 11.14
N GLY A 423 -25.94 6.00 12.21
CA GLY A 423 -24.88 4.99 12.19
C GLY A 423 -24.22 4.81 13.56
N LEU A 424 -23.29 3.85 13.62
CA LEU A 424 -22.42 3.61 14.77
C LEU A 424 -20.98 3.96 14.44
N SER A 425 -20.18 4.23 15.48
CA SER A 425 -18.73 4.26 15.38
C SER A 425 -18.11 3.55 16.59
N TYR A 426 -17.12 2.72 16.30
CA TYR A 426 -16.35 1.95 17.28
C TYR A 426 -14.99 2.63 17.44
N TYR A 427 -14.57 2.85 18.67
CA TYR A 427 -13.37 3.62 18.99
C TYR A 427 -12.49 2.89 20.01
N LEU A 428 -11.40 2.30 19.52
CA LEU A 428 -10.53 1.40 20.28
C LEU A 428 -9.20 2.05 20.66
N LEU A 429 -8.76 1.81 21.89
CA LEU A 429 -7.44 2.17 22.39
C LEU A 429 -6.43 1.06 22.06
N HIS A 430 -5.67 1.24 20.97
CA HIS A 430 -4.62 0.32 20.54
C HIS A 430 -3.31 1.07 20.28
N ALA A 431 -2.20 0.57 20.83
CA ALA A 431 -0.93 1.28 20.88
C ALA A 431 0.06 0.79 19.81
N GLY A 432 0.60 1.74 19.04
CA GLY A 432 1.44 1.48 17.86
C GLY A 432 0.79 2.07 16.61
N ASP A 433 1.41 1.82 15.46
CA ASP A 433 0.93 2.28 14.16
C ASP A 433 0.31 1.15 13.30
N ALA A 434 0.24 -0.07 13.85
CA ALA A 434 -0.48 -1.18 13.25
C ALA A 434 -1.99 -1.10 13.55
N GLU A 435 -2.81 -1.50 12.58
CA GLU A 435 -4.26 -1.46 12.69
C GLU A 435 -4.79 -2.48 13.72
N PRO A 436 -5.85 -2.18 14.50
CA PRO A 436 -6.50 -3.15 15.38
C PRO A 436 -7.05 -4.36 14.61
N THR A 437 -6.55 -5.56 14.92
CA THR A 437 -7.05 -6.83 14.34
C THR A 437 -8.36 -7.34 14.96
N GLN A 438 -9.13 -6.46 15.60
CA GLN A 438 -10.44 -6.74 16.20
C GLN A 438 -11.51 -5.94 15.46
N GLY A 439 -12.57 -6.61 15.02
CA GLY A 439 -13.63 -5.97 14.26
C GLY A 439 -14.77 -6.94 13.96
N PHE A 440 -15.54 -6.60 12.93
CA PHE A 440 -16.51 -7.47 12.29
C PHE A 440 -15.81 -8.64 11.57
N THR A 441 -16.59 -9.65 11.19
CA THR A 441 -16.07 -10.81 10.47
C THR A 441 -15.75 -10.48 9.01
N GLY A 442 -14.46 -10.32 8.72
CA GLY A 442 -13.93 -10.08 7.38
C GLY A 442 -12.59 -9.36 7.43
N ALA A 443 -12.36 -8.50 6.44
CA ALA A 443 -11.22 -7.59 6.35
C ALA A 443 -11.64 -6.31 5.59
N ASN A 444 -12.79 -5.74 5.98
CA ASN A 444 -13.51 -4.70 5.22
C ASN A 444 -13.96 -3.51 6.09
N ASP A 445 -13.77 -3.59 7.41
CA ASP A 445 -14.21 -2.66 8.44
C ASP A 445 -13.06 -1.82 9.01
N HIS A 446 -12.27 -1.23 8.11
CA HIS A 446 -11.00 -0.59 8.44
C HIS A 446 -11.10 0.60 9.43
N TYR A 447 -10.09 0.70 10.28
CA TYR A 447 -9.92 1.77 11.26
C TYR A 447 -9.02 2.91 10.73
N HIS A 448 -9.42 4.15 11.02
CA HIS A 448 -8.65 5.38 10.78
C HIS A 448 -8.23 6.08 12.09
N ARG A 449 -7.37 7.11 12.00
CA ARG A 449 -6.87 7.86 13.17
C ARG A 449 -6.91 9.38 12.97
N HIS A 450 -7.76 10.05 13.75
CA HIS A 450 -7.76 11.51 13.87
C HIS A 450 -6.61 12.02 14.76
N ILE A 451 -5.38 11.94 14.27
CA ILE A 451 -4.17 12.34 15.00
C ILE A 451 -4.09 13.88 15.07
N GLY A 452 -4.04 14.45 16.27
CA GLY A 452 -3.88 15.89 16.43
C GLY A 452 -5.16 16.70 16.64
N LEU A 453 -6.34 16.11 16.83
CA LEU A 453 -7.59 16.89 17.02
C LEU A 453 -7.48 17.99 18.08
N CYS A 454 -8.11 19.14 17.83
CA CYS A 454 -8.19 20.22 18.80
C CYS A 454 -9.35 19.99 19.78
N ASN A 455 -9.04 19.48 20.97
CA ASN A 455 -10.01 19.13 21.99
C ASN A 455 -10.22 20.27 23.01
N GLY A 456 -11.48 20.63 23.25
CA GLY A 456 -11.90 21.66 24.20
C GLY A 456 -12.98 21.18 25.19
N PRO A 457 -13.53 22.08 26.03
CA PRO A 457 -14.46 21.72 27.11
C PRO A 457 -15.80 21.10 26.69
N GLY A 458 -16.11 21.05 25.39
CA GLY A 458 -17.30 20.45 24.80
C GLY A 458 -17.01 19.44 23.70
N GLY A 459 -15.81 18.85 23.69
CA GLY A 459 -15.33 17.95 22.64
C GLY A 459 -14.45 18.65 21.60
N VAL A 460 -14.46 18.14 20.37
CA VAL A 460 -13.67 18.61 19.23
C VAL A 460 -14.10 20.01 18.80
N ILE A 461 -13.15 20.95 18.74
CA ILE A 461 -13.34 22.35 18.31
C ILE A 461 -12.37 22.76 17.17
N GLY A 462 -11.71 21.78 16.57
CA GLY A 462 -10.85 21.94 15.40
C GLY A 462 -10.33 20.61 14.87
N ASP A 463 -10.18 20.56 13.56
CA ASP A 463 -9.61 19.46 12.76
C ASP A 463 -8.14 19.17 13.11
N SER A 464 -7.64 18.04 12.61
CA SER A 464 -6.28 17.55 12.80
C SER A 464 -5.22 18.51 12.22
N THR A 465 -5.60 19.36 11.25
CA THR A 465 -4.73 20.39 10.66
C THR A 465 -4.82 21.79 11.31
N THR A 466 -5.79 22.08 12.18
CA THR A 466 -5.81 23.31 13.02
C THR A 466 -4.51 23.41 13.84
N SER A 467 -3.82 24.57 13.83
CA SER A 467 -2.55 24.72 14.55
C SER A 467 -2.68 24.71 16.08
N ALA A 468 -1.56 24.53 16.80
CA ALA A 468 -1.56 24.55 18.26
C ALA A 468 -1.95 25.94 18.82
N GLU A 469 -1.49 27.00 18.16
CA GLU A 469 -1.78 28.40 18.48
C GLU A 469 -3.26 28.73 18.26
N GLU A 470 -3.84 28.33 17.13
CA GLU A 470 -5.27 28.49 16.86
C GLU A 470 -6.11 27.65 17.82
N CYS A 471 -5.69 26.43 18.12
CA CYS A 471 -6.38 25.56 19.06
C CYS A 471 -6.43 26.18 20.47
N ALA A 472 -5.30 26.71 20.95
CA ALA A 472 -5.22 27.44 22.21
C ALA A 472 -6.07 28.73 22.18
N ALA A 473 -6.11 29.45 21.05
CA ALA A 473 -6.96 30.63 20.87
C ALA A 473 -8.47 30.30 20.87
N ARG A 474 -8.87 29.10 20.45
CA ARG A 474 -10.23 28.55 20.59
C ARG A 474 -10.53 28.02 22.00
N GLY A 475 -9.55 28.01 22.90
CA GLY A 475 -9.68 27.49 24.27
C GLY A 475 -9.53 25.97 24.40
N GLY A 476 -8.98 25.31 23.39
CA GLY A 476 -8.68 23.87 23.37
C GLY A 476 -7.19 23.57 23.53
N ARG A 477 -6.84 22.28 23.36
CA ARG A 477 -5.48 21.77 23.23
C ARG A 477 -5.45 20.72 22.12
N LYS A 478 -4.36 20.66 21.35
CA LYS A 478 -4.09 19.53 20.45
C LYS A 478 -3.91 18.28 21.32
N ASP A 479 -4.67 17.24 21.03
CA ASP A 479 -4.43 15.89 21.57
C ASP A 479 -3.64 15.09 20.54
N SER A 480 -2.71 14.24 20.95
CA SER A 480 -2.06 13.33 20.00
C SER A 480 -3.05 12.32 19.42
N ASN A 481 -3.98 11.80 20.25
CA ASN A 481 -4.98 10.79 19.86
C ASN A 481 -4.42 9.56 19.10
N SER A 482 -3.10 9.33 19.10
CA SER A 482 -2.40 8.42 18.19
C SER A 482 -2.61 6.94 18.46
N ILE A 483 -3.27 6.62 19.59
CA ILE A 483 -3.71 5.28 19.99
C ILE A 483 -5.23 5.09 19.84
N GLY A 484 -5.95 6.11 19.38
CA GLY A 484 -7.41 6.13 19.27
C GLY A 484 -7.85 5.84 17.84
N TRP A 485 -8.17 4.58 17.59
CA TRP A 485 -8.55 4.05 16.28
C TRP A 485 -10.07 4.07 16.12
N MET A 486 -10.58 4.50 14.97
CA MET A 486 -12.02 4.62 14.72
C MET A 486 -12.49 3.89 13.47
N ALA A 487 -13.51 3.04 13.60
CA ALA A 487 -14.23 2.43 12.48
C ALA A 487 -15.71 2.84 12.53
N HIS A 488 -16.36 2.96 11.36
CA HIS A 488 -17.77 3.36 11.26
C HIS A 488 -18.66 2.20 10.80
N ALA A 489 -19.96 2.23 11.09
CA ALA A 489 -20.92 1.24 10.60
C ALA A 489 -22.29 1.87 10.27
N TRP A 490 -22.61 1.99 8.98
CA TRP A 490 -23.83 2.61 8.44
C TRP A 490 -25.01 1.63 8.36
N VAL A 491 -25.34 1.02 9.50
CA VAL A 491 -26.30 -0.09 9.61
C VAL A 491 -27.77 0.32 9.65
N VAL A 492 -28.06 1.62 9.70
CA VAL A 492 -29.41 2.18 9.90
C VAL A 492 -30.21 2.16 8.60
N PRO A 493 -31.41 1.54 8.56
CA PRO A 493 -32.21 1.48 7.34
C PRO A 493 -32.53 2.84 6.72
N GLY A 494 -32.26 3.00 5.43
CA GLY A 494 -32.39 4.23 4.65
C GLY A 494 -31.21 5.21 4.74
N CYS A 495 -30.20 4.89 5.56
CA CYS A 495 -28.93 5.61 5.69
C CYS A 495 -27.72 4.77 5.20
N GLU A 496 -27.96 3.69 4.46
CA GLU A 496 -26.92 2.83 3.89
C GLU A 496 -25.93 3.69 3.09
N SER A 497 -24.64 3.68 3.44
CA SER A 497 -23.66 4.55 2.79
C SER A 497 -23.38 4.11 1.35
N PRO A 498 -23.56 4.99 0.35
CA PRO A 498 -23.11 4.77 -1.02
C PRO A 498 -21.59 4.55 -1.15
N TRP A 499 -20.82 4.86 -0.10
CA TRP A 499 -19.38 4.63 -0.05
C TRP A 499 -19.00 3.33 0.67
N GLY A 500 -19.97 2.53 1.13
CA GLY A 500 -19.78 1.21 1.73
C GLY A 500 -20.18 1.17 3.21
N VAL A 501 -20.62 0.01 3.70
CA VAL A 501 -21.22 -0.13 5.04
C VAL A 501 -20.29 0.28 6.18
N PHE A 502 -18.97 0.22 5.99
CA PHE A 502 -17.96 0.62 6.98
C PHE A 502 -17.27 1.96 6.68
N SER A 503 -17.70 2.69 5.63
CA SER A 503 -16.92 3.81 5.09
C SER A 503 -16.73 4.94 6.10
N ALA A 504 -15.51 5.46 6.22
CA ALA A 504 -15.20 6.49 7.21
C ALA A 504 -16.00 7.80 7.06
N ALA A 505 -16.60 8.04 5.89
CA ALA A 505 -17.67 9.01 5.68
C ALA A 505 -18.79 8.46 4.78
N SER A 506 -19.99 9.04 4.86
CA SER A 506 -21.13 8.77 3.99
C SER A 506 -21.58 10.03 3.23
N PRO A 507 -21.70 10.01 1.89
CA PRO A 507 -22.10 11.17 1.08
C PRO A 507 -23.57 11.57 1.28
N LEU A 508 -24.38 10.71 1.91
CA LEU A 508 -25.75 11.07 2.32
C LEU A 508 -25.76 12.16 3.40
N LEU A 509 -24.67 12.33 4.16
CA LEU A 509 -24.61 13.23 5.29
C LEU A 509 -24.29 14.66 4.84
N ASP A 510 -25.18 15.24 4.03
CA ASP A 510 -25.06 16.60 3.48
C ASP A 510 -25.48 17.70 4.47
N ARG A 511 -25.58 18.96 4.01
CA ARG A 511 -26.06 20.08 4.86
C ARG A 511 -27.58 20.04 5.10
N LYS A 512 -28.38 19.64 4.12
CA LYS A 512 -29.86 19.72 4.17
C LYS A 512 -30.43 18.68 5.14
N LEU A 513 -29.79 17.52 5.27
CA LEU A 513 -30.11 16.52 6.28
C LEU A 513 -30.07 17.15 7.70
N ALA A 514 -28.98 17.87 8.02
CA ALA A 514 -28.81 18.52 9.32
C ALA A 514 -29.73 19.74 9.54
N GLU A 515 -30.05 20.51 8.50
CA GLU A 515 -31.03 21.59 8.57
C GLU A 515 -32.46 21.06 8.86
N ALA A 516 -32.75 19.85 8.38
CA ALA A 516 -33.99 19.11 8.59
C ALA A 516 -33.98 18.17 9.82
N SER A 517 -32.85 18.04 10.52
CA SER A 517 -32.71 17.21 11.74
C SER A 517 -33.82 17.51 12.76
N GLY A 518 -34.37 16.46 13.36
CA GLY A 518 -35.51 16.54 14.29
C GLY A 518 -36.86 16.93 13.67
N LYS A 519 -36.93 17.06 12.33
CA LYS A 519 -38.17 17.37 11.57
C LYS A 519 -38.40 16.40 10.41
N ASN A 520 -37.36 15.70 9.96
CA ASN A 520 -37.42 14.62 8.96
C ASN A 520 -37.99 13.31 9.56
N ALA A 521 -38.08 12.25 8.76
CA ALA A 521 -38.62 10.96 9.23
C ALA A 521 -37.63 10.11 10.06
N GLY A 522 -36.34 10.46 10.08
CA GLY A 522 -35.22 9.53 10.21
C GLY A 522 -34.79 8.99 8.85
N ALA A 523 -34.07 7.86 8.83
CA ALA A 523 -33.72 7.11 7.59
C ALA A 523 -33.11 8.00 6.48
N CYS A 524 -32.27 8.95 6.90
CA CYS A 524 -31.60 9.96 6.08
C CYS A 524 -32.51 10.71 5.07
N SER A 525 -33.83 10.74 5.32
CA SER A 525 -34.87 11.10 4.33
C SER A 525 -34.91 12.58 3.89
N ALA A 526 -33.98 13.39 4.39
CA ALA A 526 -33.85 14.81 4.06
C ALA A 526 -32.46 15.17 3.49
N SER A 527 -31.59 14.17 3.32
CA SER A 527 -30.40 14.30 2.47
C SER A 527 -30.84 14.59 1.04
N SER A 528 -30.24 15.60 0.43
CA SER A 528 -30.66 16.06 -0.90
C SER A 528 -30.04 15.34 -2.08
N VAL A 529 -29.08 14.47 -1.80
CA VAL A 529 -28.54 13.48 -2.76
C VAL A 529 -29.07 12.07 -2.52
N ARG A 530 -29.99 11.84 -1.56
CA ARG A 530 -30.51 10.50 -1.27
C ARG A 530 -31.06 9.80 -2.52
N ASP A 531 -31.77 10.54 -3.38
CA ASP A 531 -32.39 10.01 -4.58
C ASP A 531 -31.42 9.93 -5.79
N ARG A 532 -30.15 10.33 -5.63
CA ARG A 532 -29.05 10.05 -6.58
C ARG A 532 -28.55 8.61 -6.46
N TYR A 533 -28.74 7.98 -5.29
CA TYR A 533 -28.14 6.70 -4.95
C TYR A 533 -29.19 5.59 -4.86
N ASP A 534 -28.97 4.49 -5.58
CA ASP A 534 -29.75 3.26 -5.37
C ASP A 534 -29.28 2.56 -4.09
N LEU A 535 -29.98 2.88 -2.99
CA LEU A 535 -29.78 2.31 -1.66
C LEU A 535 -30.40 0.92 -1.48
N SER A 536 -30.91 0.28 -2.54
CA SER A 536 -31.33 -1.13 -2.44
C SER A 536 -30.10 -2.04 -2.22
N PRO A 537 -30.24 -3.19 -1.53
CA PRO A 537 -29.12 -4.10 -1.31
C PRO A 537 -28.51 -4.55 -2.63
N GLY A 538 -27.18 -4.52 -2.72
CA GLY A 538 -26.45 -4.95 -3.90
C GLY A 538 -26.72 -6.43 -4.25
N GLY A 539 -26.48 -6.75 -5.51
CA GLY A 539 -26.66 -8.09 -6.04
C GLY A 539 -25.81 -8.31 -7.28
N ARG A 540 -25.69 -9.56 -7.71
CA ARG A 540 -24.96 -9.89 -8.95
C ARG A 540 -25.61 -9.14 -10.12
N PRO A 541 -24.83 -8.40 -10.94
CA PRO A 541 -25.36 -7.82 -12.17
C PRO A 541 -26.08 -8.89 -12.97
N ALA A 542 -27.30 -8.60 -13.42
CA ALA A 542 -28.12 -9.58 -14.13
C ALA A 542 -27.39 -10.03 -15.40
N THR A 543 -26.79 -11.22 -15.37
CA THR A 543 -25.95 -11.72 -16.46
C THR A 543 -26.80 -11.87 -17.71
N GLY A 544 -26.63 -10.93 -18.66
CA GLY A 544 -27.35 -10.85 -19.92
C GLY A 544 -26.97 -11.94 -20.91
N VAL A 545 -27.08 -13.21 -20.50
CA VAL A 545 -27.09 -14.36 -21.40
C VAL A 545 -28.34 -14.23 -22.24
N GLY A 546 -28.19 -13.67 -23.45
CA GLY A 546 -29.29 -13.53 -24.39
C GLY A 546 -29.87 -14.90 -24.72
N GLU A 547 -31.04 -15.22 -24.17
CA GLU A 547 -31.79 -16.43 -24.48
C GLU A 547 -32.24 -16.37 -25.95
N SER A 548 -31.39 -16.89 -26.84
CA SER A 548 -31.61 -16.87 -28.27
C SER A 548 -32.76 -17.82 -28.62
N ALA A 549 -33.96 -17.24 -28.68
CA ALA A 549 -35.21 -17.95 -28.90
C ALA A 549 -35.12 -18.86 -30.15
N GLY A 550 -35.00 -20.16 -29.92
CA GLY A 550 -34.94 -21.18 -30.96
C GLY A 550 -36.29 -21.34 -31.67
N GLY A 551 -36.53 -20.51 -32.69
CA GLY A 551 -37.74 -20.51 -33.50
C GLY A 551 -37.43 -20.40 -34.99
N GLY A 552 -37.15 -21.53 -35.64
CA GLY A 552 -36.85 -21.65 -37.07
C GLY A 552 -36.69 -23.10 -37.50
#